data_AF-A0A5K0ZCB4-F1
#
_entry.id   AF-A0A5K0ZCB4-F1
#
_cell.length_a   1.000
_cell.length_b   1.000
_cell.length_c   1.000
_cell.angle_alpha   90.00
_cell.angle_beta   90.00
_cell.angle_gamma   90.00
#
_symmetry.space_group_name_H-M   'P 1'
#
loop_
_entity.id
_entity.type
_entity.pdbx_description
1 polymer ?
#
loop_
_entity_poly.entity_id
_entity_poly.type
_entity_poly.pdbx_seq_one_letter_code
_entity_poly.pdbx_strand_id
1 'polypeptide(L)' 'LFSRFREQSGRFSENLREDVRGLQSLYEASQLACEGETVLEEATAFSSEHLRARISRMEQRISRQVQHALQ' A
#
# COMPACT_ATOMS: atom_id res chain seq x y z
N LEU A 1 4.32 9.65 -9.89
CA LEU A 1 4.27 9.55 -8.40
C LEU A 1 4.79 8.21 -7.88
N PHE A 2 4.34 7.07 -8.42
CA PHE A 2 4.64 5.74 -7.86
C PHE A 2 5.86 5.00 -8.41
N SER A 3 6.71 5.64 -9.23
CA SER A 3 7.85 4.99 -9.88
C SER A 3 8.82 4.31 -8.90
N ARG A 4 8.98 4.87 -7.69
CA ARG A 4 9.82 4.28 -6.62
C ARG A 4 9.29 2.95 -6.07
N PHE A 5 8.02 2.64 -6.30
CA PHE A 5 7.35 1.43 -5.82
C PHE A 5 7.19 0.37 -6.92
N ARG A 6 7.64 0.67 -8.14
CA ARG A 6 7.47 -0.18 -9.31
C ARG A 6 8.77 -0.82 -9.75
N GLU A 7 8.64 -2.03 -10.29
CA GLU A 7 9.72 -2.74 -10.98
C GLU A 7 9.84 -2.27 -12.44
N GLN A 8 10.91 -2.71 -13.12
CA GLN A 8 11.12 -2.45 -14.54
C GLN A 8 9.95 -2.90 -15.42
N SER A 9 9.19 -3.91 -15.00
CA SER A 9 7.99 -4.36 -15.71
C SER A 9 6.83 -3.36 -15.64
N GLY A 10 6.97 -2.29 -14.85
CA GLY A 10 5.88 -1.35 -14.57
C GLY A 10 4.80 -1.93 -13.67
N ARG A 11 5.07 -2.98 -12.89
CA ARG A 11 4.15 -3.45 -11.82
C ARG A 11 4.66 -3.01 -10.46
N PHE A 12 3.80 -2.97 -9.45
CA PHE A 12 4.25 -2.79 -8.06
C PHE A 12 5.23 -3.90 -7.67
N SER A 13 6.30 -3.53 -6.97
CA SER A 13 7.36 -4.47 -6.66
C SER A 13 6.89 -5.55 -5.70
N GLU A 14 7.29 -6.78 -5.98
CA GLU A 14 7.03 -7.93 -5.13
C GLU A 14 7.73 -7.78 -3.77
N ASN A 15 8.89 -7.10 -3.76
CA ASN A 15 9.62 -6.77 -2.53
C ASN A 15 8.83 -5.84 -1.61
N LEU A 16 7.92 -5.02 -2.17
CA LEU A 16 7.08 -4.10 -1.39
C LEU A 16 6.07 -4.87 -0.53
N ARG A 17 5.73 -6.10 -0.90
CA ARG A 17 4.76 -6.91 -0.15
C ARG A 17 5.21 -7.08 1.30
N GLU A 18 6.50 -7.21 1.57
CA GLU A 18 7.01 -7.42 2.92
C GLU A 18 7.27 -6.12 3.69
N ASP A 19 7.30 -4.97 3.00
CA ASP A 19 7.55 -3.67 3.61
C ASP A 19 6.25 -2.98 4.04
N VAL A 20 5.86 -3.21 5.30
CA VAL A 20 4.66 -2.60 5.91
C VAL A 20 4.67 -1.07 5.79
N ARG A 21 5.81 -0.42 5.98
CA ARG A 21 5.91 1.05 5.93
C ARG A 21 5.82 1.54 4.49
N GLY A 22 6.43 0.81 3.56
CA GLY A 22 6.30 1.05 2.13
C GLY A 22 4.85 0.94 1.65
N LEU A 23 4.12 -0.08 2.11
CA LEU A 23 2.70 -0.28 1.79
C LEU A 23 1.82 0.82 2.39
N GLN A 24 2.05 1.23 3.64
CA GLN A 24 1.33 2.37 4.25
C GLN A 24 1.55 3.66 3.46
N SER A 25 2.81 3.98 3.13
CA SER A 25 3.13 5.18 2.36
C SER A 25 2.53 5.15 0.95
N LEU A 26 2.47 3.97 0.32
CA LEU A 26 1.84 3.79 -0.98
C LEU A 26 0.32 4.01 -0.89
N TYR A 27 -0.34 3.43 0.12
CA TYR A 27 -1.78 3.60 0.36
C TYR A 27 -2.13 5.07 0.62
N GLU A 28 -1.44 5.72 1.54
CA GLU A 28 -1.68 7.14 1.86
C GLU A 28 -1.47 8.04 0.63
N ALA A 29 -0.41 7.79 -0.15
CA ALA A 29 -0.16 8.53 -1.38
C ALA A 29 -1.23 8.30 -2.46
N SER A 30 -1.87 7.12 -2.50
CA SER A 30 -2.97 6.85 -3.44
C SER A 30 -4.27 7.54 -3.02
N GLN A 31 -4.50 7.76 -1.72
CA GLN A 31 -5.66 8.49 -1.20
C GLN A 31 -5.55 10.01 -1.36
N LEU A 32 -4.32 10.55 -1.44
CA LEU A 32 -4.07 12.00 -1.53
C LEU A 32 -4.02 12.54 -2.97
N ALA A 33 -3.97 11.67 -3.97
CA ALA A 33 -3.94 12.07 -5.36
C ALA A 33 -5.35 12.32 -5.92
N CYS A 34 -5.46 13.18 -6.92
CA CYS A 34 -6.74 13.43 -7.59
C CYS A 34 -7.23 12.18 -8.33
N GLU A 35 -8.52 11.88 -8.20
CA GLU A 35 -9.19 10.75 -8.87
C GLU A 35 -9.01 10.78 -10.40
N GLY A 36 -8.99 9.61 -11.03
CA GLY A 36 -9.02 9.47 -12.50
C GLY A 36 -7.80 8.78 -13.13
N GLU A 37 -6.79 8.39 -12.36
CA GLU A 37 -5.64 7.63 -12.87
C GLU A 37 -5.71 6.14 -12.50
N THR A 38 -5.64 5.24 -13.48
CA THR A 38 -5.62 3.77 -13.28
C THR A 38 -4.52 3.31 -12.30
N VAL A 39 -3.41 4.05 -12.24
CA VAL A 39 -2.31 3.73 -11.32
C VAL A 39 -2.66 3.96 -9.85
N LEU A 40 -3.63 4.84 -9.56
CA LEU A 40 -4.12 5.10 -8.20
C LEU A 40 -5.00 3.98 -7.68
N GLU A 41 -5.89 3.47 -8.54
CA GLU A 41 -6.71 2.31 -8.24
C GLU A 41 -5.82 1.08 -8.01
N GLU A 42 -4.82 0.86 -8.88
CA GLU A 42 -3.83 -0.21 -8.72
C GLU A 42 -3.04 -0.05 -7.41
N ALA A 43 -2.58 1.16 -7.08
CA ALA A 43 -1.85 1.45 -5.84
C ALA A 43 -2.69 1.16 -4.60
N THR A 44 -3.96 1.59 -4.62
CA THR A 44 -4.92 1.39 -3.51
C THR A 44 -5.23 -0.09 -3.32
N ALA A 45 -5.51 -0.81 -4.40
CA ALA A 45 -5.80 -2.24 -4.37
C ALA A 45 -4.59 -3.02 -3.83
N PHE A 46 -3.41 -2.83 -4.43
CA PHE A 46 -2.19 -3.54 -4.06
C PHE A 46 -1.80 -3.32 -2.59
N SER A 47 -1.74 -2.04 -2.17
CA SER A 47 -1.33 -1.70 -0.81
C SER A 47 -2.33 -2.21 0.24
N SER A 48 -3.62 -2.00 0.01
CA SER A 48 -4.65 -2.41 0.97
C SER A 48 -4.79 -3.92 1.10
N GLU A 49 -4.66 -4.69 0.01
CA GLU A 49 -4.67 -6.15 0.02
C GLU A 49 -3.53 -6.70 0.90
N HIS A 50 -2.31 -6.23 0.65
CA HIS A 50 -1.13 -6.74 1.35
C HIS A 50 -1.04 -6.28 2.80
N LEU A 51 -1.58 -5.10 3.15
CA LEU A 51 -1.73 -4.66 4.53
C LEU A 51 -2.77 -5.53 5.27
N ARG A 52 -3.94 -5.78 4.67
CA ARG A 52 -5.00 -6.64 5.27
C ARG A 52 -4.52 -8.07 5.50
N ALA A 53 -3.80 -8.65 4.54
CA ALA A 53 -3.25 -10.00 4.66
C ALA A 53 -2.25 -10.16 5.83
N ARG A 54 -1.68 -9.06 6.32
CA ARG A 54 -0.66 -9.05 7.37
C ARG A 54 -1.15 -8.55 8.73
N ILE A 55 -2.29 -7.86 8.80
CA ILE A 55 -2.83 -7.28 10.05
C ILE A 55 -2.83 -8.28 11.21
N SER A 56 -3.19 -9.54 10.96
CA SER A 56 -3.28 -10.58 12.00
C SER A 56 -1.93 -11.06 12.55
N ARG A 57 -0.83 -10.77 11.85
CA ARG A 57 0.54 -11.17 12.20
C ARG A 57 1.37 -10.02 12.76
N MET A 58 0.82 -8.80 12.77
CA MET A 58 1.48 -7.61 13.28
C MET A 58 1.33 -7.48 14.79
N GLU A 59 2.24 -6.75 15.43
CA GLU A 59 2.04 -6.31 16.81
C GLU A 59 0.77 -5.47 16.94
N GLN A 60 0.06 -5.61 18.07
CA GLN A 60 -1.21 -4.93 18.36
C GLN A 60 -1.18 -3.41 18.19
N ARG A 61 -0.02 -2.78 18.34
CA ARG A 61 0.15 -1.34 18.10
C ARG A 61 0.18 -1.02 16.61
N ILE A 62 0.92 -1.80 15.84
CA ILE A 62 1.09 -1.62 14.39
C ILE A 62 -0.21 -1.99 13.65
N SER A 63 -0.85 -3.10 14.04
CA SER A 63 -2.12 -3.54 13.44
C SER A 63 -3.20 -2.48 13.57
N ARG A 64 -3.33 -1.82 14.73
CA ARG A 64 -4.28 -0.70 14.93
C ARG A 64 -3.98 0.49 14.04
N GLN A 65 -2.70 0.85 13.86
CA GLN A 65 -2.32 1.94 12.96
C GLN A 65 -2.66 1.62 11.51
N VAL A 66 -2.36 0.39 11.07
CA VAL A 66 -2.70 -0.06 9.72
C VAL A 66 -4.21 -0.13 9.52
N GLN A 67 -4.97 -0.62 10.51
CA GLN A 67 -6.44 -0.64 10.45
C GLN A 67 -7.02 0.76 10.29
N HIS A 68 -6.55 1.73 11.09
CA HIS A 68 -7.01 3.12 10.99
C HIS A 68 -6.68 3.74 9.63
N ALA A 69 -5.52 3.43 9.05
CA ALA A 69 -5.16 3.91 7.71
C ALA A 69 -6.08 3.33 6.62
N LEU A 70 -6.57 2.11 6.79
CA LEU A 70 -7.42 1.41 5.81
C LEU A 70 -8.93 1.71 5.92
N GLN A 71 -9.34 2.59 6.84
CA GLN A 71 -10.73 3.06 6.99
C GLN A 71 -11.03 4.22 6.04
#